data_AF-A0A255T2K1-F1
#
_entry.id   AF-A0A255T2K1-F1
#
_cell.length_a   1.000
_cell.length_b   1.000
_cell.length_c   1.000
_cell.angle_alpha   90.00
_cell.angle_beta   90.00
_cell.angle_gamma   90.00
#
_symmetry.space_group_name_H-M   'P 1'
#
loop_
_entity.id
_entity.type
_entity.pdbx_description
1 polymer ?
#
loop_
_entity_poly.entity_id
_entity_poly.type
_entity_poly.pdbx_seq_one_letter_code
_entity_poly.pdbx_strand_id
1 'polypeptide(L)'
;MDENEKWLRSHYGNDNPFTVPEGYFESLSDSIMSMLPEQQTHVVDMGNNSWKRKIAVALAVAASVAVIISVSLTVGYRHDTAKLADGSSNAISEQQSAYSDYTVVDEMANYAMLDNVDMYAYVATNE
;
A
#
# COMPACT_ATOMS: atom_id res chain seq x y z
N MET A 1 12.50 -30.50 -49.90
CA MET A 1 11.09 -30.11 -49.73
C MET A 1 10.43 -31.21 -48.95
N ASP A 2 10.03 -30.89 -47.73
CA ASP A 2 9.46 -31.85 -46.79
C ASP A 2 8.03 -32.23 -47.20
N GLU A 3 7.55 -33.42 -46.82
CA GLU A 3 6.21 -33.89 -47.20
C GLU A 3 5.09 -32.92 -46.75
N ASN A 4 5.27 -32.33 -45.57
CA ASN A 4 4.36 -31.32 -45.03
C ASN A 4 4.28 -30.07 -45.91
N GLU A 5 5.42 -29.61 -46.45
CA GLU A 5 5.47 -28.45 -47.33
C GLU A 5 4.72 -28.71 -48.66
N LYS A 6 4.87 -29.92 -49.22
CA LYS A 6 4.10 -30.34 -50.41
C LYS A 6 2.60 -30.39 -50.13
N TRP A 7 2.19 -30.95 -48.99
CA TRP A 7 0.78 -31.03 -48.62
C TRP A 7 0.16 -29.63 -48.49
N LEU A 8 0.85 -28.71 -47.80
CA LEU A 8 0.39 -27.32 -47.62
C LEU A 8 0.20 -26.60 -48.96
N ARG A 9 1.20 -26.68 -49.85
CA ARG A 9 1.16 -26.05 -51.19
C ARG A 9 0.04 -26.62 -52.06
N SER A 10 -0.22 -27.92 -51.98
CA SER A 10 -1.28 -28.57 -52.76
C SER A 10 -2.68 -28.21 -52.26
N HIS A 11 -2.86 -27.95 -50.97
CA HIS A 11 -4.18 -27.71 -50.39
C HIS A 11 -4.53 -26.22 -50.29
N TYR A 12 -3.55 -25.35 -50.03
CA TYR A 12 -3.75 -23.92 -49.79
C TYR A 12 -3.11 -23.00 -50.85
N GLY A 13 -2.42 -23.57 -51.84
CA GLY A 13 -1.71 -22.80 -52.85
C GLY A 13 -0.37 -22.24 -52.34
N ASN A 14 0.26 -21.40 -53.16
CA ASN A 14 1.53 -20.73 -52.83
C ASN A 14 1.37 -19.22 -52.62
N ASP A 15 0.16 -18.70 -52.75
CA ASP A 15 -0.09 -17.29 -52.54
C ASP A 15 -0.01 -16.97 -51.04
N ASN A 16 0.61 -15.83 -50.70
CA ASN A 16 0.75 -15.41 -49.31
C ASN A 16 -0.49 -14.59 -48.89
N PRO A 17 -1.40 -15.15 -48.08
CA PRO A 17 -2.57 -14.40 -47.61
C PRO A 17 -2.24 -13.41 -46.50
N PHE A 18 -1.04 -13.46 -45.92
CA PHE A 18 -0.63 -12.62 -44.79
C PHE A 18 -0.06 -11.29 -45.27
N THR A 19 -0.86 -10.53 -46.02
CA THR A 19 -0.53 -9.17 -46.43
C THR A 19 -1.46 -8.18 -45.75
N VAL A 20 -0.89 -7.10 -45.23
CA VAL A 20 -1.67 -5.99 -44.69
C VAL A 20 -2.14 -5.09 -45.83
N PRO A 21 -3.33 -4.47 -45.72
CA PRO A 21 -3.74 -3.41 -46.63
C PRO A 21 -2.72 -2.27 -46.66
N GLU A 22 -2.62 -1.59 -47.80
CA GLU A 22 -1.83 -0.36 -47.93
C GLU A 22 -2.30 0.67 -46.89
N GLY A 23 -1.36 1.32 -46.20
CA GLY A 23 -1.66 2.33 -45.17
C GLY A 23 -2.18 1.81 -43.83
N TYR A 24 -2.31 0.48 -43.62
CA TYR A 24 -2.81 -0.10 -42.36
C TYR A 24 -2.08 0.43 -41.12
N PHE A 25 -0.74 0.42 -41.15
CA PHE A 25 0.08 0.88 -40.03
C PHE A 25 0.08 2.40 -39.88
N GLU A 26 -0.24 3.16 -40.93
CA GLU A 26 -0.30 4.62 -40.90
C GLU A 26 -1.49 5.11 -40.08
N SER A 27 -2.65 4.46 -40.21
CA SER A 27 -3.87 4.80 -39.46
C SER A 27 -4.06 4.02 -38.16
N LEU A 28 -3.19 3.03 -37.88
CA LEU A 28 -3.34 2.13 -36.72
C LEU A 28 -3.32 2.93 -35.41
N SER A 29 -2.35 3.83 -35.25
CA SER A 29 -2.21 4.61 -34.01
C SER A 29 -3.43 5.48 -33.74
N ASP A 30 -3.94 6.17 -34.77
CA ASP A 30 -5.15 6.99 -34.68
C ASP A 30 -6.38 6.16 -34.32
N SER A 31 -6.52 4.98 -34.95
CA SER A 31 -7.61 4.06 -34.67
C SER A 31 -7.59 3.58 -33.22
N ILE A 32 -6.42 3.17 -32.72
CA ILE A 32 -6.28 2.72 -31.32
C ILE A 32 -6.60 3.87 -30.37
N MET A 33 -5.99 5.06 -30.57
CA MET A 33 -6.24 6.25 -29.75
C MET A 33 -7.72 6.64 -29.69
N SER A 34 -8.45 6.49 -30.80
CA SER A 34 -9.89 6.76 -30.85
C SER A 34 -10.76 5.76 -30.07
N MET A 35 -10.25 4.56 -29.82
CA MET A 35 -10.95 3.51 -29.07
C MET A 35 -10.71 3.61 -27.56
N LEU A 36 -9.69 4.36 -27.12
CA LEU A 36 -9.46 4.57 -25.70
C LEU A 36 -10.59 5.43 -25.11
N PRO A 37 -11.16 5.05 -23.95
CA PRO A 37 -12.09 5.91 -23.24
C PRO A 37 -11.39 7.22 -22.89
N GLU A 38 -12.12 8.34 -22.94
CA GLU A 38 -11.57 9.64 -22.52
C GLU A 38 -10.95 9.49 -21.13
N GLN A 39 -9.69 9.86 -20.99
CA GLN A 39 -8.98 9.85 -19.71
C GLN A 39 -9.60 10.90 -18.79
N GLN A 40 -10.74 10.54 -18.20
CA GLN A 40 -11.28 11.23 -17.05
C GLN A 40 -10.27 11.03 -15.94
N THR A 41 -9.48 12.07 -15.66
CA THR A 41 -8.59 12.11 -14.50
C THR A 41 -9.46 11.87 -13.28
N HIS A 42 -9.50 10.63 -12.79
CA HIS A 42 -10.22 10.31 -11.57
C HIS A 42 -9.41 10.92 -10.42
N VAL A 43 -9.71 12.18 -10.11
CA VAL A 43 -9.16 12.87 -8.96
C VAL A 43 -9.78 12.17 -7.75
N VAL A 44 -9.01 11.27 -7.14
CA VAL A 44 -9.36 10.69 -5.85
C VAL A 44 -9.21 11.79 -4.83
N ASP A 45 -10.33 12.36 -4.40
CA ASP A 45 -10.33 13.30 -3.28
C ASP A 45 -9.86 12.58 -2.02
N MET A 46 -8.64 12.90 -1.58
CA MET A 46 -8.07 12.42 -0.33
C MET A 46 -8.76 13.13 0.83
N GLY A 47 -9.96 12.68 1.18
CA GLY A 47 -10.75 13.24 2.28
C GLY A 47 -9.96 13.24 3.59
N ASN A 48 -9.56 14.42 4.05
CA ASN A 48 -8.83 14.61 5.29
C ASN A 48 -9.65 14.10 6.49
N ASN A 49 -9.28 12.93 7.03
CA ASN A 49 -9.97 12.26 8.13
C ASN A 49 -9.65 12.86 9.52
N SER A 50 -9.40 14.17 9.60
CA SER A 50 -9.03 14.89 10.83
C SER A 50 -9.91 14.59 12.04
N TRP A 51 -11.18 14.24 11.83
CA TRP A 51 -12.07 13.82 12.91
C TRP A 51 -11.66 12.48 13.55
N LYS A 52 -11.21 11.51 12.76
CA LYS A 52 -10.67 10.23 13.27
C LYS A 52 -9.43 10.47 14.14
N ARG A 53 -8.56 11.40 13.75
CA ARG A 53 -7.40 11.82 14.58
C ARG A 53 -7.84 12.46 15.90
N LYS A 54 -8.83 13.36 15.87
CA LYS A 54 -9.38 13.98 17.09
C LYS A 54 -10.02 12.95 18.04
N ILE A 55 -10.76 11.98 17.50
CA ILE A 55 -11.37 10.89 18.28
C ILE A 55 -10.29 10.01 18.91
N ALA A 56 -9.24 9.65 18.16
CA ALA A 56 -8.14 8.84 18.68
C ALA A 56 -7.41 9.53 19.84
N VAL A 57 -7.14 10.84 19.72
CA VAL A 57 -6.51 11.63 20.80
C VAL A 57 -7.43 11.71 22.03
N ALA A 58 -8.72 11.96 21.84
CA ALA A 58 -9.67 12.03 22.95
C ALA A 58 -9.78 10.69 23.71
N LEU A 59 -9.78 9.56 23.00
CA LEU A 59 -9.82 8.22 23.60
C LEU A 59 -8.55 7.93 24.43
N ALA A 60 -7.38 8.29 23.91
CA ALA A 60 -6.12 8.11 24.63
C ALA A 60 -6.08 8.93 25.93
N VAL A 61 -6.59 10.17 25.91
CA VAL A 61 -6.71 11.02 27.10
C VAL A 61 -7.70 10.45 28.11
N ALA A 62 -8.86 9.96 27.67
CA ALA A 62 -9.84 9.35 28.57
C ALA A 62 -9.28 8.09 29.26
N ALA A 63 -8.57 7.24 28.50
CA ALA A 63 -7.92 6.04 29.03
C ALA A 63 -6.82 6.38 30.06
N SER A 64 -5.99 7.41 29.79
CA SER A 64 -4.95 7.81 30.75
C SER A 64 -5.53 8.37 32.05
N VAL A 65 -6.59 9.18 31.97
CA VAL A 65 -7.29 9.69 33.16
C VAL A 65 -7.92 8.55 33.96
N ALA A 66 -8.54 7.56 33.30
CA ALA A 66 -9.09 6.38 33.97
C ALA A 66 -8.02 5.52 34.66
N VAL A 67 -6.84 5.36 34.04
CA VAL A 67 -5.69 4.68 34.66
C VAL A 67 -5.18 5.47 35.87
N ILE A 68 -5.04 6.79 35.77
CA ILE A 68 -4.59 7.63 36.89
C ILE A 68 -5.58 7.55 38.06
N ILE A 69 -6.89 7.62 37.80
CA ILE A 69 -7.92 7.52 38.84
C ILE A 69 -7.91 6.12 39.49
N SER A 70 -7.82 5.05 38.69
CA SER A 70 -7.81 3.69 39.23
C SER A 70 -6.54 3.39 40.04
N VAL A 71 -5.37 3.88 39.60
CA VAL A 71 -4.11 3.80 40.36
C VAL A 71 -4.19 4.66 41.62
N SER A 72 -4.74 5.89 41.55
CA SER A 72 -4.85 6.78 42.71
C SER A 72 -5.78 6.22 43.79
N LEU A 73 -6.90 5.60 43.39
CA LEU A 73 -7.80 4.92 44.31
C LEU A 73 -7.10 3.71 44.95
N THR A 74 -6.54 2.81 44.14
CA THR A 74 -5.90 1.59 44.65
C THR A 74 -4.69 1.88 45.55
N VAL A 75 -3.82 2.81 45.17
CA VAL A 75 -2.68 3.25 45.99
C VAL A 75 -3.14 4.07 47.20
N GLY A 76 -4.19 4.88 47.10
CA GLY A 76 -4.77 5.62 48.23
C GLY A 76 -5.33 4.70 49.31
N TYR A 77 -6.10 3.67 48.92
CA TYR A 77 -6.57 2.63 49.84
C TYR A 77 -5.41 1.83 50.46
N ARG A 78 -4.31 1.65 49.72
CA ARG A 78 -3.09 1.01 50.24
C ARG A 78 -2.29 1.94 51.15
N HIS A 79 -2.31 3.26 50.93
CA HIS A 79 -1.61 4.26 51.73
C HIS A 79 -2.20 4.40 53.14
N ASP A 80 -3.52 4.25 53.31
CA ASP A 80 -4.11 4.16 54.65
C ASP A 80 -3.68 2.88 55.39
N THR A 81 -3.41 1.79 54.65
CA THR A 81 -2.82 0.56 55.21
C THR A 81 -1.28 0.57 55.30
N ALA A 82 -0.60 1.50 54.62
CA ALA A 82 0.86 1.57 54.47
C ALA A 82 1.50 2.77 55.18
N LYS A 83 0.72 3.71 55.75
CA LYS A 83 1.21 4.61 56.83
C LYS A 83 1.63 3.83 58.10
N LEU A 84 1.44 2.51 58.12
CA LEU A 84 1.94 1.55 59.10
C LEU A 84 3.25 0.86 58.67
N ALA A 85 3.75 1.10 57.46
CA ALA A 85 4.96 0.49 56.90
C ALA A 85 5.84 1.58 56.29
N ASP A 86 6.57 2.24 57.19
CA ASP A 86 7.57 3.27 56.94
C ASP A 86 8.67 2.84 55.95
N GLY A 87 9.12 3.81 55.15
CA GLY A 87 10.50 3.91 54.68
C GLY A 87 10.91 3.17 53.40
N SER A 88 11.12 3.95 52.33
CA SER A 88 12.23 3.83 51.36
C SER A 88 12.36 2.56 50.52
N SER A 89 12.58 2.55 49.20
CA SER A 89 12.72 3.57 48.16
C SER A 89 12.85 2.77 46.86
N ASN A 90 11.91 2.88 45.92
CA ASN A 90 12.07 2.28 44.60
C ASN A 90 12.69 3.33 43.67
N ALA A 91 13.92 3.08 43.24
CA ALA A 91 14.49 3.72 42.07
C ALA A 91 13.77 3.14 40.83
N ILE A 92 13.12 4.01 40.06
CA ILE A 92 12.62 3.70 38.72
C ILE A 92 13.43 4.53 37.73
N SER A 93 14.17 3.83 36.87
CA SER A 93 14.75 4.31 35.61
C SER A 93 14.51 3.16 34.62
N GLU A 94 14.18 3.28 33.34
CA GLU A 94 13.98 4.36 32.37
C GLU A 94 13.30 3.64 31.18
N GLN A 95 12.20 4.15 30.64
CA GLN A 95 12.19 4.76 29.30
C GLN A 95 13.10 4.11 28.26
N GLN A 96 12.52 3.36 27.31
CA GLN A 96 13.19 3.12 26.02
C GLN A 96 12.15 2.96 24.90
N SER A 97 11.87 4.06 24.19
CA SER A 97 10.91 4.12 23.06
C SER A 97 11.52 4.66 21.77
N ALA A 98 12.85 4.80 21.69
CA ALA A 98 13.51 5.48 20.57
C ALA A 98 14.27 4.56 19.59
N TYR A 99 14.18 3.23 19.73
CA TYR A 99 14.92 2.27 18.88
C TYR A 99 14.06 1.59 17.80
N SER A 100 12.73 1.73 17.86
CA SER A 100 11.78 1.03 16.99
C SER A 100 11.41 1.79 15.70
N ASP A 101 11.82 3.04 15.54
CA ASP A 101 11.39 3.88 14.41
C ASP A 101 12.04 3.42 13.10
N TYR A 102 13.36 3.15 13.10
CA TYR A 102 14.12 2.72 11.91
C TYR A 102 13.64 1.39 11.30
N THR A 103 13.17 0.45 12.12
CA THR A 103 12.68 -0.85 11.63
C THR A 103 11.33 -0.72 10.91
N VAL A 104 10.49 0.22 11.34
CA VAL A 104 9.17 0.44 10.72
C VAL A 104 9.33 1.15 9.37
N VAL A 105 10.24 2.13 9.27
CA VAL A 105 10.50 2.81 7.98
C VAL A 105 11.19 1.90 6.97
N ASP A 106 12.11 1.02 7.41
CA ASP A 106 12.78 0.05 6.55
C ASP A 106 11.81 -1.02 6.03
N GLU A 107 10.91 -1.49 6.89
CA GLU A 107 9.84 -2.41 6.49
C GLU A 107 8.84 -1.74 5.53
N MET A 108 8.42 -0.50 5.82
CA MET A 108 7.59 0.29 4.89
C MET A 108 8.29 0.58 3.57
N ALA A 109 9.61 0.78 3.57
CA ALA A 109 10.41 0.95 2.36
C ALA A 109 10.41 -0.33 1.53
N ASN A 110 10.60 -1.50 2.14
CA ASN A 110 10.56 -2.79 1.44
C ASN A 110 9.19 -3.05 0.75
N TYR A 111 8.08 -2.59 1.33
CA TYR A 111 6.75 -2.67 0.69
C TYR A 111 6.49 -1.58 -0.36
N ALA A 112 7.15 -0.43 -0.25
CA ALA A 112 7.03 0.68 -1.20
C ALA A 112 8.05 0.62 -2.35
N MET A 113 9.03 -0.28 -2.27
CA MET A 113 9.98 -0.54 -3.35
C MET A 113 9.23 -1.17 -4.52
N LEU A 114 8.97 -0.34 -5.52
CA LEU A 114 8.44 -0.75 -6.81
C LEU A 114 9.46 -1.67 -7.49
N ASP A 115 9.13 -2.95 -7.66
CA ASP A 115 10.02 -3.88 -8.38
C ASP A 115 10.06 -3.50 -9.86
N ASN A 116 11.13 -3.87 -10.57
CA ASN A 116 11.22 -3.67 -12.01
C ASN A 116 10.05 -4.36 -12.74
N VAL A 117 9.56 -5.48 -12.20
CA VAL A 117 8.37 -6.19 -12.68
C VAL A 117 7.11 -5.32 -12.64
N ASP A 118 6.91 -4.55 -11.57
CA ASP A 118 5.76 -3.66 -11.43
C ASP A 118 5.83 -2.52 -12.47
N MET A 119 7.03 -2.06 -12.83
CA MET A 119 7.24 -1.07 -13.89
C MET A 119 6.80 -1.60 -15.27
N TYR A 120 7.05 -2.87 -15.58
CA TYR A 120 6.60 -3.50 -16.83
C TYR A 120 5.08 -3.67 -16.88
N ALA A 121 4.42 -3.92 -15.76
CA ALA A 121 2.97 -4.03 -15.70
C ALA A 121 2.31 -2.72 -16.15
N TYR A 122 2.79 -1.56 -15.69
CA TYR A 122 2.25 -0.26 -16.10
C TYR A 122 2.52 0.08 -17.57
N VAL A 123 3.68 -0.30 -18.11
CA VAL A 123 4.02 -0.04 -19.51
C VAL A 123 3.23 -0.98 -20.45
N ALA A 124 3.05 -2.24 -20.06
CA ALA A 124 2.28 -3.21 -20.83
C ALA A 124 0.76 -2.96 -20.80
N THR A 125 0.25 -2.29 -19.76
CA THR A 125 -1.17 -1.89 -19.68
C THR A 125 -1.46 -0.55 -20.37
N ASN A 126 -0.43 0.14 -20.87
CA ASN A 126 -0.56 1.40 -21.60
C ASN A 126 -0.45 1.20 -23.13
N GLU A 127 -0.51 -0.04 -23.61
CA GLU A 127 -0.78 -0.39 -25.01
C GLU A 127 -2.23 -0.82 -25.21
#